data_AF-A0A5E4P6B2-F1
#
_entry.id   AF-A0A5E4P6B2-F1
#
_cell.length_a   1.000
_cell.length_b   1.000
_cell.length_c   1.000
_cell.angle_alpha   90.00
_cell.angle_beta   90.00
_cell.angle_gamma   90.00
#
_symmetry.space_group_name_H-M   'P 1'
#
loop_
_entity.id
_entity.type
_entity.pdbx_description
1 polymer ?
#
loop_
_entity_poly.entity_id
_entity_poly.type
_entity_poly.pdbx_seq_one_letter_code
_entity_poly.pdbx_strand_id
1 'polypeptide(L)'
;MAKEKKAKDLEDLPGIGPTTAEKLKAAGYDSFEKIATSSPHELEEVAGIAVETAKKAIAAARDSLEMGYETADVILERRKNIGRITTGSKELDALIGGGVETQSITEAFGKFSSGKTQVGFQLAVNVQKPVA
;
A
#
# COMPACT_ATOMS: atom_id res chain seq x y z
N MET A 1 -30.13 -8.56 -1.31
CA MET A 1 -29.25 -7.93 -2.32
C MET A 1 -28.16 -8.94 -2.61
N ALA A 2 -27.99 -9.33 -3.88
CA ALA A 2 -27.05 -10.38 -4.25
C ALA A 2 -25.64 -10.00 -3.77
N LYS A 3 -24.93 -10.92 -3.10
CA LYS A 3 -23.51 -10.75 -2.79
C LYS A 3 -22.78 -10.51 -4.11
N GLU A 4 -22.37 -9.27 -4.37
CA GLU A 4 -21.51 -8.97 -5.51
C GLU A 4 -20.28 -9.86 -5.41
N LYS A 5 -20.02 -10.60 -6.50
CA LYS A 5 -18.81 -11.41 -6.64
C LYS A 5 -17.64 -10.42 -6.53
N LYS A 6 -16.87 -10.49 -5.44
CA LYS A 6 -15.57 -9.81 -5.40
C LYS A 6 -14.75 -10.30 -6.60
N ALA A 7 -14.31 -9.37 -7.43
CA ALA A 7 -13.38 -9.65 -8.51
C ALA A 7 -12.15 -10.34 -7.91
N LYS A 8 -11.70 -11.44 -8.51
CA LYS A 8 -10.50 -12.18 -8.05
C LYS A 8 -9.31 -11.89 -8.95
N ASP A 9 -9.57 -11.70 -10.23
CA ASP A 9 -8.56 -11.39 -11.23
C ASP A 9 -8.84 -10.03 -11.88
N LEU A 10 -7.82 -9.41 -12.49
CA LEU A 10 -7.97 -8.14 -13.21
C LEU A 10 -9.02 -8.20 -14.31
N GLU A 11 -9.21 -9.38 -14.92
CA GLU A 11 -10.17 -9.63 -15.99
C GLU A 11 -11.64 -9.64 -15.51
N ASP A 12 -11.87 -9.76 -14.20
CA ASP A 12 -13.20 -9.63 -13.62
C ASP A 12 -13.62 -8.16 -13.50
N LEU A 13 -12.68 -7.21 -13.66
CA LEU A 13 -12.98 -5.79 -13.60
C LEU A 13 -13.69 -5.33 -14.88
N PRO A 14 -14.71 -4.45 -14.75
CA PRO A 14 -15.53 -4.03 -15.87
C PRO A 14 -14.68 -3.36 -16.95
N GLY A 15 -14.69 -3.96 -18.14
CA GLY A 15 -13.99 -3.45 -19.33
C GLY A 15 -12.48 -3.74 -19.36
N ILE A 16 -12.00 -4.62 -18.49
CA ILE A 16 -10.66 -5.21 -18.60
C ILE A 16 -10.81 -6.62 -19.16
N GLY A 17 -10.45 -6.81 -20.43
CA GLY A 17 -10.31 -8.14 -21.04
C GLY A 17 -8.89 -8.69 -20.89
N PRO A 18 -8.63 -9.94 -21.34
CA PRO A 18 -7.33 -10.60 -21.20
C PRO A 18 -6.16 -9.77 -21.78
N THR A 19 -6.34 -9.21 -22.98
CA THR A 19 -5.32 -8.36 -23.63
C THR A 19 -5.04 -7.07 -22.85
N THR A 20 -6.07 -6.47 -22.24
CA THR A 20 -5.92 -5.28 -21.41
C THR A 20 -5.22 -5.63 -20.10
N ALA A 21 -5.59 -6.76 -19.49
CA ALA A 21 -4.96 -7.26 -18.27
C ALA A 21 -3.47 -7.57 -18.49
N GLU A 22 -3.08 -8.13 -19.62
CA GLU A 22 -1.68 -8.34 -19.98
C GLU A 22 -0.90 -7.03 -20.11
N LYS A 23 -1.47 -6.01 -20.77
CA LYS A 23 -0.85 -4.67 -20.86
C LYS A 23 -0.67 -4.03 -19.49
N LEU A 24 -1.69 -4.11 -18.64
CA LEU A 24 -1.64 -3.59 -17.27
C LEU A 24 -0.55 -4.30 -16.46
N LYS A 25 -0.51 -5.63 -16.49
CA LYS A 25 0.54 -6.43 -15.83
C LYS A 25 1.94 -6.07 -16.35
N ALA A 26 2.11 -5.93 -17.66
CA ALA A 26 3.38 -5.55 -18.28
C ALA A 26 3.85 -4.15 -17.86
N ALA A 27 2.91 -3.24 -17.60
CA ALA A 27 3.18 -1.90 -17.10
C ALA A 27 3.26 -1.81 -15.56
N GLY A 28 3.23 -2.95 -14.86
CA GLY A 28 3.36 -3.02 -13.41
C GLY A 28 2.06 -2.90 -12.63
N TYR A 29 0.90 -2.81 -13.29
CA TYR A 29 -0.44 -2.84 -12.68
C TYR A 29 -0.96 -4.28 -12.58
N ASP A 30 -0.38 -5.02 -11.65
CA ASP A 30 -0.61 -6.45 -11.41
C ASP A 30 -1.59 -6.76 -10.26
N SER A 31 -2.08 -5.73 -9.58
CA SER A 31 -2.83 -5.83 -8.32
C SER A 31 -3.95 -4.80 -8.25
N PHE A 32 -5.01 -5.11 -7.50
CA PHE A 32 -6.15 -4.22 -7.35
C PHE A 32 -5.78 -2.91 -6.65
N GLU A 33 -4.81 -2.93 -5.74
CA GLU A 33 -4.34 -1.75 -5.01
C GLU A 33 -3.75 -0.72 -5.98
N LYS A 34 -2.95 -1.18 -6.94
CA LYS A 34 -2.37 -0.31 -7.98
C LYS A 34 -3.47 0.28 -8.85
N ILE A 35 -4.42 -0.53 -9.32
CA ILE A 35 -5.57 -0.03 -10.10
C ILE A 35 -6.41 0.97 -9.31
N ALA A 36 -6.74 0.66 -8.05
CA ALA A 36 -7.61 1.50 -7.20
C ALA A 36 -7.01 2.87 -6.85
N THR A 37 -5.68 2.96 -6.84
CA THR A 37 -4.91 4.18 -6.54
C THR A 37 -4.46 4.97 -7.77
N SER A 38 -4.59 4.40 -8.97
CA SER A 38 -4.28 5.07 -10.25
C SER A 38 -5.31 6.13 -10.65
N SER A 39 -4.87 7.05 -11.50
CA SER A 39 -5.78 7.95 -12.20
C SER A 39 -6.40 7.29 -13.45
N PRO A 40 -7.64 7.65 -13.83
CA PRO A 40 -8.25 7.13 -15.06
C PRO A 40 -7.44 7.39 -16.33
N HIS A 41 -6.67 8.48 -16.38
CA HIS A 41 -5.85 8.85 -17.55
C HIS A 41 -4.58 8.01 -17.65
N GLU A 42 -3.96 7.64 -16.53
CA GLU A 42 -2.84 6.68 -16.52
C GLU A 42 -3.27 5.33 -17.11
N LEU A 43 -4.43 4.82 -16.71
CA LEU A 43 -4.93 3.54 -17.20
C LEU A 43 -5.32 3.60 -18.68
N GLU A 44 -5.79 4.76 -19.16
CA GLU A 44 -6.03 4.99 -20.59
C GLU A 44 -4.73 4.93 -21.39
N GLU A 45 -3.70 5.65 -20.96
CA GLU A 45 -2.40 5.69 -21.64
C GLU A 45 -1.74 4.31 -21.67
N VAL A 46 -1.77 3.60 -20.55
CA VAL A 46 -1.07 2.32 -20.37
C VAL A 46 -1.82 1.15 -21.02
N ALA A 47 -3.14 1.09 -20.84
CA ALA A 47 -3.93 -0.07 -21.23
C ALA A 47 -4.71 0.15 -22.54
N GLY A 48 -4.81 1.39 -23.01
CA GLY A 48 -5.58 1.77 -24.20
C GLY A 48 -7.09 1.66 -24.00
N ILE A 49 -7.56 1.82 -22.76
CA ILE A 49 -8.99 1.81 -22.43
C ILE A 49 -9.52 3.23 -22.34
N ALA A 50 -10.79 3.44 -22.72
CA ALA A 50 -11.42 4.75 -22.55
C ALA A 50 -11.48 5.16 -21.07
N VAL A 51 -11.34 6.46 -20.79
CA VAL A 51 -11.43 7.04 -19.44
C VAL A 51 -12.65 6.57 -18.64
N GLU A 52 -13.82 6.48 -19.28
CA GLU A 52 -15.05 6.03 -18.60
C GLU A 52 -15.01 4.55 -18.20
N THR A 53 -14.33 3.72 -18.99
CA THR A 53 -14.06 2.32 -18.62
C THR A 53 -13.06 2.24 -17.48
N ALA A 54 -11.99 3.04 -17.54
CA ALA A 54 -11.01 3.13 -16.46
C ALA A 54 -11.66 3.53 -15.13
N LYS A 55 -12.55 4.54 -15.12
CA LYS A 55 -13.30 4.93 -13.92
C LYS A 55 -14.11 3.79 -13.32
N LYS A 56 -14.79 2.99 -14.15
CA LYS A 56 -15.57 1.83 -13.69
C LYS A 56 -14.66 0.74 -13.13
N ALA A 57 -13.53 0.47 -13.78
CA ALA A 57 -12.56 -0.50 -13.31
C ALA A 57 -11.95 -0.09 -11.96
N ILE A 58 -11.61 1.20 -11.79
CA ILE A 58 -11.11 1.77 -10.53
C ILE A 58 -12.15 1.64 -9.43
N ALA A 59 -13.42 1.98 -9.71
CA ALA A 59 -14.50 1.84 -8.74
C ALA A 59 -14.70 0.39 -8.29
N ALA A 60 -14.78 -0.54 -9.25
CA ALA A 60 -14.92 -1.97 -8.95
C ALA A 60 -13.70 -2.54 -8.19
N ALA A 61 -12.50 -2.05 -8.47
CA ALA A 61 -11.29 -2.41 -7.71
C ALA A 61 -11.35 -1.90 -6.27
N ARG A 62 -11.81 -0.65 -6.05
CA ARG A 62 -12.04 -0.09 -4.70
C ARG A 62 -13.09 -0.87 -3.92
N ASP A 63 -14.20 -1.23 -4.56
CA ASP A 63 -15.26 -2.01 -3.92
C ASP A 63 -14.77 -3.42 -3.56
N SER A 64 -13.98 -4.05 -4.45
CA SER A 64 -13.39 -5.37 -4.19
C SER A 64 -12.40 -5.36 -3.03
N LEU A 65 -11.68 -4.25 -2.84
CA LEU A 65 -10.77 -3.99 -1.72
C LEU A 65 -11.48 -3.45 -0.46
N GLU A 66 -12.81 -3.31 -0.47
CA GLU A 66 -13.58 -2.70 0.62
C GLU A 66 -13.09 -1.29 0.99
N MET A 67 -12.56 -0.55 0.01
CA MET A 67 -12.11 0.84 0.19
C MET A 67 -13.32 1.77 0.28
N GLY A 68 -13.85 1.94 1.49
CA GLY A 68 -15.01 2.77 1.78
C GLY A 68 -14.92 3.47 3.13
N TYR A 69 -16.09 3.81 3.68
CA TYR A 69 -16.18 4.37 5.02
C TYR A 69 -16.00 3.27 6.08
N GLU A 70 -15.17 3.56 7.07
CA GLU A 70 -14.89 2.66 8.19
C GLU A 70 -15.10 3.40 9.51
N THR A 71 -15.52 2.67 10.54
CA THR A 71 -15.68 3.23 11.89
C THR A 71 -14.33 3.30 12.62
N ALA A 72 -14.23 4.21 13.60
CA ALA A 72 -12.97 4.49 14.29
C ALA A 72 -12.40 3.27 15.04
N ASP A 73 -13.26 2.40 15.57
CA ASP A 73 -12.90 1.16 16.23
C ASP A 73 -12.25 0.15 15.27
N VAL A 74 -12.78 0.00 14.05
CA VAL A 74 -12.18 -0.87 13.01
C VAL A 74 -10.79 -0.35 12.63
N ILE A 75 -10.65 0.97 12.46
CA ILE A 75 -9.36 1.60 12.18
C ILE A 75 -8.38 1.35 13.34
N LEU A 76 -8.83 1.50 14.59
CA LEU A 76 -8.00 1.26 15.77
C LEU A 76 -7.50 -0.19 15.83
N GLU A 77 -8.38 -1.18 15.60
CA GLU A 77 -7.97 -2.59 15.55
C GLU A 77 -6.94 -2.85 14.45
N ARG A 78 -7.11 -2.25 13.26
CA ARG A 78 -6.11 -2.36 12.18
C ARG A 78 -4.77 -1.76 12.60
N ARG A 79 -4.77 -0.61 13.30
CA ARG A 79 -3.54 0.07 13.75
C ARG A 79 -2.73 -0.73 14.78
N LYS A 80 -3.37 -1.62 15.55
CA LYS A 80 -2.65 -2.50 16.49
C LYS A 80 -1.69 -3.46 15.77
N ASN A 81 -1.98 -3.77 14.50
CA ASN A 81 -1.15 -4.66 13.68
C ASN A 81 -0.05 -3.93 12.92
N ILE A 82 0.11 -2.62 13.11
CA ILE A 82 1.21 -1.89 12.46
C ILE A 82 2.54 -2.37 13.03
N GLY A 83 3.37 -2.92 12.14
CA GLY A 83 4.71 -3.38 12.47
C GLY A 83 5.64 -2.21 12.81
N ARG A 84 6.56 -2.45 13.75
CA ARG A 84 7.60 -1.50 14.16
C ARG A 84 8.97 -2.16 14.07
N ILE A 85 9.95 -1.45 13.52
CA ILE A 85 11.34 -1.88 13.45
C ILE A 85 12.08 -1.25 14.62
N THR A 86 12.62 -2.07 15.53
CA THR A 86 13.46 -1.58 16.64
C THR A 86 14.69 -0.84 16.11
N THR A 87 15.04 0.26 16.76
CA THR A 87 16.29 1.00 16.53
C THR A 87 17.49 0.32 17.19
N GLY A 88 17.26 -0.65 18.08
CA GLY A 88 18.28 -1.28 18.92
C GLY A 88 18.56 -0.53 20.24
N SER A 89 18.07 0.71 20.39
CA SER A 89 18.07 1.45 21.66
C SER A 89 16.68 1.39 22.29
N LYS A 90 16.60 0.94 23.54
CA LYS A 90 15.34 0.86 24.29
C LYS A 90 14.74 2.25 24.52
N GLU A 91 15.59 3.23 24.77
CA GLU A 91 15.22 4.62 25.05
C GLU A 91 14.67 5.29 23.80
N LEU A 92 15.33 5.10 22.64
CA LEU A 92 14.86 5.66 21.39
C LEU A 92 13.56 4.99 20.93
N ASP A 93 13.46 3.66 21.05
CA ASP A 93 12.23 2.94 20.74
C ASP A 93 11.07 3.43 21.61
N ALA A 94 11.28 3.57 22.93
CA ALA A 94 10.25 4.11 23.82
C ALA A 94 9.84 5.54 23.45
N LEU A 95 10.81 6.39 23.09
CA LEU A 95 10.55 7.77 22.68
C LEU A 95 9.66 7.86 21.43
N ILE A 96 9.85 6.97 20.46
CA ILE A 96 9.10 7.00 19.18
C ILE A 96 7.90 6.03 19.15
N GLY A 97 7.49 5.51 20.30
CA GLY A 97 6.28 4.68 20.41
C GLY A 97 6.47 3.20 20.04
N GLY A 98 7.67 2.66 20.29
CA GLY A 98 8.00 1.23 20.16
C GLY A 98 8.94 0.88 19.00
N GLY A 99 9.45 1.88 18.26
CA GLY A 99 10.32 1.68 17.10
C GLY A 99 9.81 2.42 15.86
N VAL A 100 10.52 2.29 14.75
CA VAL A 100 10.17 2.95 13.48
C VAL A 100 8.95 2.28 12.85
N GLU A 101 7.87 3.03 12.69
CA GLU A 101 6.55 2.52 12.30
C GLU A 101 6.45 2.25 10.78
N THR A 102 6.05 1.04 10.40
CA THR A 102 5.69 0.72 9.00
C THR A 102 4.44 1.50 8.57
N GLN A 103 4.20 1.66 7.27
CA GLN A 103 3.10 2.50 6.75
C GLN A 103 3.20 3.98 7.16
N SER A 104 4.39 4.44 7.56
CA SER A 104 4.70 5.83 7.91
C SER A 104 6.07 6.24 7.35
N ILE A 105 6.31 7.55 7.28
CA ILE A 105 7.64 8.11 6.97
C ILE A 105 8.20 8.71 8.27
N THR A 106 9.38 8.24 8.69
CA THR A 106 10.11 8.76 9.85
C THR A 106 11.38 9.45 9.38
N GLU A 107 11.55 10.73 9.71
CA GLU A 107 12.72 11.53 9.35
C GLU A 107 13.71 11.68 10.52
N ALA A 108 15.00 11.45 10.26
CA ALA A 108 16.07 11.73 11.20
C ALA A 108 16.93 12.90 10.70
N PHE A 109 16.91 14.04 11.39
CA PHE A 109 17.66 15.25 11.03
C PHE A 109 18.65 15.67 12.12
N GLY A 110 19.73 16.37 11.75
CA GLY A 110 20.77 16.83 12.70
C GLY A 110 22.13 17.12 12.06
N LYS A 111 23.09 17.65 12.84
CA LYS A 111 24.45 18.00 12.39
C LYS A 111 25.23 16.81 11.81
N PHE A 112 26.34 17.06 11.11
CA PHE A 112 27.26 15.98 10.72
C PHE A 112 27.69 15.16 11.96
N SER A 113 27.94 13.86 11.79
CA SER A 113 28.31 12.92 12.86
C SER A 113 27.27 12.72 13.99
N SER A 114 26.00 13.11 13.80
CA SER A 114 24.91 12.88 14.77
C SER A 114 24.31 11.48 14.76
N GLY A 115 24.81 10.56 13.94
CA GLY A 115 24.34 9.16 13.90
C GLY A 115 23.22 8.85 12.90
N LYS A 116 22.69 9.83 12.13
CA LYS A 116 21.64 9.60 11.11
C LYS A 116 21.91 8.41 10.18
N THR A 117 23.10 8.37 9.58
CA THR A 117 23.52 7.28 8.68
C THR A 117 23.60 5.93 9.40
N GLN A 118 24.01 5.93 10.67
CA GLN A 118 24.10 4.71 11.48
C GLN A 118 22.71 4.15 11.79
N VAL A 119 21.73 5.02 12.09
CA VAL A 119 20.33 4.61 12.25
C VAL A 119 19.80 3.96 10.96
N GLY A 120 20.08 4.55 9.79
CA GLY A 120 19.70 3.96 8.50
C GLY A 120 20.26 2.54 8.30
N PHE A 121 21.56 2.34 8.54
CA PHE A 121 22.18 1.01 8.46
C PHE A 121 21.61 0.04 9.50
N GLN A 122 21.39 0.51 10.73
CA GLN A 122 20.88 -0.31 11.83
C GLN A 122 19.47 -0.82 11.53
N LEU A 123 18.59 0.02 10.96
CA LEU A 123 17.24 -0.38 10.56
C LEU A 123 17.27 -1.39 9.39
N ALA A 124 18.16 -1.22 8.42
CA ALA A 124 18.33 -2.14 7.29
C ALA A 124 18.75 -3.57 7.73
N VAL A 125 19.45 -3.68 8.86
CA VAL A 125 19.76 -4.98 9.48
C VAL A 125 18.60 -5.46 10.35
N ASN A 126 18.03 -4.59 11.18
CA ASN A 126 17.00 -4.97 12.15
C ASN A 126 15.70 -5.45 11.49
N VAL A 127 15.35 -4.96 10.30
CA VAL A 127 14.16 -5.43 9.56
C VAL A 127 14.21 -6.93 9.20
N GLN A 128 15.40 -7.53 9.19
CA GLN A 128 15.59 -8.97 8.88
C GLN A 128 15.41 -9.86 10.11
N LYS A 129 15.34 -9.28 11.31
CA LYS A 129 15.14 -10.04 12.54
C LYS A 129 13.70 -10.59 12.57
N PRO A 130 13.47 -11.77 13.17
CA PRO A 130 12.13 -12.29 13.36
C PRO A 130 11.28 -11.29 14.15
N VAL A 131 10.01 -11.19 13.77
CA VAL A 131 9.02 -10.42 14.53
C VAL A 131 8.80 -11.14 15.86
N ALA A 132 8.95 -10.42 16.97
CA ALA A 132 8.67 -10.94 18.32
C ALA A 132 7.16 -11.03 18.57
#